data_AF-A0ABD5N3I2-F1
#
_entry.id   AF-A0ABD5N3I2-F1
#
_cell.length_a   1.000
_cell.length_b   1.000
_cell.length_c   1.000
_cell.angle_alpha   90.00
_cell.angle_beta   90.00
_cell.angle_gamma   90.00
#
_symmetry.space_group_name_H-M   'P 1'
#
loop_
_entity.id
_entity.type
_entity.pdbx_description
1 polymer ?
#
loop_
_entity_poly.entity_id
_entity_poly.type
_entity_poly.pdbx_seq_one_letter_code
_entity_poly.pdbx_strand_id
1 'polypeptide(L)'
;MKDRYGYSFARVSKVIARNGFNKAISFSIVYGIEIREGVLTNLESHISGPLTILQAPNDTISVEYAIKTLLSNYGIHVKSKAPTWTNDFKVPSEDRIEKEIESLKAEKRKKESEIESKEVEKEEITRYKKLLFENGDELRDIVWDTLDQIGFTVNRYDNLKEDGSIQTENKVAVLEIKVKEKSLATEDVRQLDDWIGDYAQREDKEPIGILIGNHFRLKKPENRGDPFPDDVLRYVDARSTKLSLMTTHQLFELFCMVKTKQIDPKRLREEIINNEGVFNLDQISD
;
A
#
# COMPACT_ATOMS: atom_id res chain seq x y z
N MET A 1 25.98 -2.71 -76.25
CA MET A 1 25.84 -3.01 -74.80
C MET A 1 27.19 -3.52 -74.33
N LYS A 2 27.77 -2.98 -73.25
CA LYS A 2 28.96 -3.58 -72.62
C LYS A 2 28.46 -4.73 -71.75
N ASP A 3 28.94 -5.95 -72.00
CA ASP A 3 28.53 -7.11 -71.21
C ASP A 3 29.03 -6.94 -69.76
N ARG A 4 28.09 -7.01 -68.81
CA ARG A 4 28.40 -7.11 -67.37
C ARG A 4 28.45 -8.58 -67.00
N TYR A 5 29.53 -9.00 -66.36
CA TYR A 5 29.63 -10.34 -65.79
C TYR A 5 29.78 -10.22 -64.28
N GLY A 6 28.90 -10.88 -63.54
CA GLY A 6 28.98 -11.01 -62.09
C GLY A 6 29.32 -12.44 -61.71
N TYR A 7 30.21 -12.61 -60.74
CA TYR A 7 30.43 -13.92 -60.09
C TYR A 7 30.25 -13.75 -58.59
N SER A 8 29.64 -14.74 -57.98
CA SER A 8 29.57 -14.84 -56.54
C SER A 8 30.64 -15.77 -56.01
N PHE A 9 31.12 -15.52 -54.80
CA PHE A 9 32.05 -16.39 -54.11
C PHE A 9 31.69 -16.52 -52.63
N ALA A 10 32.08 -17.65 -52.05
CA ALA A 10 32.14 -17.86 -50.62
C ALA A 10 33.60 -18.14 -50.25
N ARG A 11 34.13 -17.45 -49.24
CA ARG A 11 35.49 -17.69 -48.72
C ARG A 11 35.46 -17.82 -47.22
N VAL A 12 36.22 -18.79 -46.70
CA VAL A 12 36.49 -18.88 -45.26
C VAL A 12 37.32 -17.67 -44.87
N SER A 13 36.74 -16.78 -44.05
CA SER A 13 37.40 -15.57 -43.56
C SER A 13 38.25 -15.86 -42.33
N LYS A 14 37.80 -16.76 -41.46
CA LYS A 14 38.49 -17.11 -40.20
C LYS A 14 38.10 -18.50 -39.72
N VAL A 15 39.06 -19.26 -39.20
CA VAL A 15 38.75 -20.42 -38.35
C VAL A 15 38.42 -19.91 -36.95
N ILE A 16 37.20 -20.15 -36.49
CA ILE A 16 36.65 -19.61 -35.24
C ILE A 16 36.96 -20.52 -34.05
N ALA A 17 36.91 -21.83 -34.25
CA ALA A 17 37.20 -22.80 -33.20
C ALA A 17 37.92 -24.02 -33.76
N ARG A 18 38.85 -24.55 -32.96
CA ARG A 18 39.52 -25.83 -33.19
C ARG A 18 39.24 -26.77 -32.02
N ASN A 19 39.20 -28.06 -32.29
CA ASN A 19 39.14 -29.08 -31.24
C ASN A 19 40.54 -29.32 -30.62
N GLY A 20 40.61 -30.18 -29.59
CA GLY A 20 41.86 -30.56 -28.93
C GLY A 20 42.88 -31.27 -29.84
N PHE A 21 42.48 -31.70 -31.04
CA PHE A 21 43.35 -32.25 -32.07
C PHE A 21 43.74 -31.22 -33.15
N ASN A 22 43.54 -29.93 -32.86
CA ASN A 22 43.84 -28.80 -33.74
C ASN A 22 43.06 -28.80 -35.08
N LYS A 23 41.99 -29.60 -35.22
CA LYS A 23 41.10 -29.58 -36.40
C LYS A 23 40.06 -28.48 -36.27
N ALA A 24 39.79 -27.76 -37.35
CA ALA A 24 38.76 -26.72 -37.38
C ALA A 24 37.37 -27.32 -37.22
N ILE A 25 36.61 -26.85 -36.23
CA ILE A 25 35.23 -27.27 -35.94
C ILE A 25 34.21 -26.14 -36.15
N SER A 26 34.68 -24.90 -36.33
CA SER A 26 33.86 -23.76 -36.75
C SER A 26 34.68 -22.79 -37.59
N PHE A 27 34.04 -22.23 -38.61
CA PHE A 27 34.63 -21.25 -39.51
C PHE A 27 33.62 -20.14 -39.80
N SER A 28 34.12 -18.92 -39.92
CA SER A 28 33.37 -17.82 -40.52
C SER A 28 33.60 -17.84 -42.02
N ILE A 29 32.52 -17.73 -42.75
CA ILE A 29 32.52 -17.52 -44.20
C ILE A 29 31.99 -16.12 -44.45
N VAL A 30 32.58 -15.45 -45.42
CA VAL A 30 31.99 -14.28 -46.04
C VAL A 30 31.55 -14.65 -47.44
N TYR A 31 30.34 -14.23 -47.79
CA TYR A 31 29.83 -14.31 -49.15
C TYR A 31 29.99 -12.95 -49.82
N GLY A 32 30.49 -12.94 -51.04
CA GLY A 32 30.70 -11.74 -51.82
C GLY A 32 30.21 -11.87 -53.25
N ILE A 33 29.83 -10.75 -53.84
CA ILE A 33 29.55 -10.63 -55.27
C ILE A 33 30.53 -9.61 -55.83
N GLU A 34 31.25 -10.01 -56.89
CA GLU A 34 32.10 -9.13 -57.68
C GLU A 34 31.46 -8.93 -59.05
N ILE A 35 31.25 -7.67 -59.43
CA ILE A 35 30.74 -7.29 -60.74
C ILE A 35 31.86 -6.63 -61.53
N ARG A 36 32.10 -7.12 -62.76
CA ARG A 36 33.08 -6.54 -63.68
C ARG A 36 32.38 -5.93 -64.89
N GLU A 37 32.73 -4.67 -65.18
CA GLU A 37 32.31 -3.97 -66.40
C GLU A 37 33.47 -3.80 -67.38
N GLY A 38 33.45 -4.55 -68.49
CA GLY A 38 34.44 -4.42 -69.57
C GLY A 38 35.86 -4.87 -69.21
N VAL A 39 36.83 -4.52 -70.06
CA VAL A 39 38.21 -5.05 -70.00
C VAL A 39 39.11 -4.29 -68.99
N LEU A 40 38.70 -3.12 -68.47
CA LEU A 40 39.52 -2.33 -67.55
C LEU A 40 38.73 -1.65 -66.40
N THR A 41 39.05 -2.11 -65.19
CA THR A 41 39.26 -1.37 -63.91
C THR A 41 38.15 -0.99 -62.92
N ASN A 42 36.84 -1.17 -63.18
CA ASN A 42 35.84 -0.96 -62.12
C ASN A 42 35.32 -2.29 -61.55
N LEU A 43 35.82 -2.65 -60.37
CA LEU A 43 35.35 -3.77 -59.54
C LEU A 43 34.46 -3.21 -58.43
N GLU A 44 33.14 -3.38 -58.57
CA GLU A 44 32.24 -3.23 -57.43
C GLU A 44 32.16 -4.59 -56.71
N SER A 45 32.50 -4.59 -55.43
CA SER A 45 32.38 -5.76 -54.58
C SER A 45 31.50 -5.46 -53.38
N HIS A 46 30.52 -6.32 -53.14
CA HIS A 46 29.71 -6.30 -51.93
C HIS A 46 30.01 -7.58 -51.15
N ILE A 47 30.52 -7.41 -49.94
CA ILE A 47 30.85 -8.52 -49.03
C ILE A 47 29.88 -8.46 -47.85
N SER A 48 29.22 -9.59 -47.59
CA SER A 48 28.36 -9.78 -46.42
C SER A 48 29.16 -9.72 -45.11
N GLY A 49 28.46 -9.47 -44.00
CA GLY A 49 29.01 -9.73 -42.68
C GLY A 49 29.39 -11.21 -42.51
N PRO A 50 30.30 -11.54 -41.57
CA PRO A 50 30.76 -12.91 -41.39
C PRO A 50 29.60 -13.82 -40.93
N LEU A 51 29.28 -14.83 -41.75
CA LEU A 51 28.41 -15.93 -41.37
C LEU A 51 29.26 -17.02 -40.70
N THR A 52 29.02 -17.28 -39.42
CA THR A 52 29.71 -18.37 -38.72
C THR A 52 28.93 -19.66 -38.89
N ILE A 53 29.55 -20.63 -39.56
CA ILE A 53 28.99 -21.97 -39.71
C ILE A 53 29.58 -22.85 -38.61
N LEU A 54 28.68 -23.46 -37.84
CA LEU A 54 29.01 -24.51 -36.87
C LEU A 54 28.93 -25.84 -37.62
N GLN A 55 29.95 -26.70 -37.47
CA GLN A 55 29.80 -28.07 -37.98
C GLN A 55 28.65 -28.74 -37.23
N ALA A 56 27.79 -29.43 -37.99
CA ALA A 56 26.78 -30.28 -37.40
C ALA A 56 27.49 -31.32 -36.52
N PRO A 57 27.09 -31.48 -35.25
CA PRO A 57 27.65 -32.51 -34.40
C PRO A 57 27.48 -33.86 -35.08
N ASN A 58 28.57 -34.62 -35.17
CA ASN A 58 28.58 -35.99 -35.65
C ASN A 58 28.63 -36.95 -34.45
N ASP A 59 28.59 -38.26 -34.69
CA ASP A 59 28.61 -39.28 -33.63
C ASP A 59 29.83 -39.22 -32.68
N THR A 60 30.82 -38.38 -33.00
CA THR A 60 32.03 -38.17 -32.20
C THR A 60 32.01 -36.91 -31.32
N ILE A 61 31.11 -35.94 -31.55
CA ILE A 61 31.05 -34.70 -30.77
C ILE A 61 29.59 -34.35 -30.44
N SER A 62 29.24 -34.32 -29.16
CA SER A 62 27.89 -33.91 -28.74
C SER A 62 27.64 -32.42 -29.00
N VAL A 63 26.37 -32.07 -29.28
CA VAL A 63 25.91 -30.68 -29.45
C VAL A 63 26.35 -29.81 -28.26
N GLU A 64 26.18 -30.32 -27.04
CA GLU A 64 26.51 -29.61 -25.82
C GLU A 64 28.02 -29.32 -25.70
N TYR A 65 28.87 -30.28 -26.07
CA TYR A 65 30.31 -30.09 -26.07
C TYR A 65 30.75 -29.05 -27.11
N ALA A 66 30.15 -29.08 -28.30
CA ALA A 66 30.42 -28.10 -29.36
C ALA A 66 30.05 -26.68 -28.91
N ILE A 67 28.89 -26.51 -28.27
CA ILE A 67 28.43 -25.22 -27.73
C ILE A 67 29.35 -24.72 -26.61
N LYS A 68 29.71 -25.58 -25.64
CA LYS A 68 30.62 -25.20 -24.55
C LYS A 68 32.01 -24.81 -25.05
N THR A 69 32.53 -25.53 -26.05
CA THR A 69 33.83 -25.24 -26.68
C THR A 69 33.80 -23.91 -27.42
N LEU A 70 32.73 -23.63 -28.15
CA LEU A 70 32.53 -22.35 -28.83
C LEU A 70 32.50 -21.20 -27.83
N LEU A 71 31.65 -21.29 -26.80
CA LEU A 71 31.51 -20.25 -25.78
C LEU A 71 32.81 -19.99 -25.02
N SER A 72 33.56 -21.04 -24.69
CA SER A 72 34.87 -20.92 -24.03
C SER A 72 35.89 -20.16 -24.88
N ASN A 73 35.87 -20.33 -26.21
CA ASN A 73 36.74 -19.56 -27.11
C ASN A 73 36.38 -18.06 -27.19
N TYR A 74 35.20 -17.67 -26.72
CA TYR A 74 34.79 -16.27 -26.53
C TYR A 74 34.93 -15.80 -25.07
N GLY A 75 35.61 -16.56 -24.22
CA GLY A 75 35.77 -16.24 -22.79
C GLY A 75 34.52 -16.48 -21.94
N ILE A 76 33.49 -17.11 -22.51
CA ILE A 76 32.24 -17.44 -21.83
C ILE A 76 32.35 -18.88 -21.30
N HIS A 77 32.71 -19.01 -20.03
CA HIS A 77 32.78 -20.31 -19.38
C HIS A 77 31.41 -20.73 -18.84
N VAL A 78 30.77 -21.69 -19.52
CA VAL A 78 29.52 -22.29 -19.04
C VAL A 78 29.85 -23.24 -17.89
N LYS A 79 29.46 -22.87 -16.67
CA LYS A 79 29.58 -23.75 -15.51
C LYS A 79 28.74 -25.01 -15.71
N SER A 80 29.35 -26.17 -15.49
CA SER A 80 28.64 -27.44 -15.44
C SER A 80 27.62 -27.43 -14.30
N LYS A 81 26.42 -27.95 -14.54
CA LYS A 81 25.53 -28.32 -13.44
C LYS A 81 26.17 -29.48 -12.67
N ALA A 82 26.24 -29.38 -11.34
CA ALA A 82 26.72 -30.48 -10.53
C ALA A 82 25.80 -31.71 -10.71
N PRO A 83 26.35 -32.92 -10.88
CA PRO A 83 25.56 -34.15 -10.84
C PRO A 83 24.83 -34.29 -9.49
N THR A 84 23.63 -34.88 -9.46
CA THR A 84 22.83 -34.97 -8.22
C THR A 84 23.49 -35.81 -7.13
N TRP A 85 24.28 -36.83 -7.50
CA TRP A 85 24.99 -37.70 -6.56
C TRP A 85 26.04 -36.95 -5.74
N THR A 86 26.46 -35.73 -6.14
CA THR A 86 27.43 -34.97 -5.33
C THR A 86 26.87 -34.60 -3.96
N ASN A 87 25.54 -34.58 -3.80
CA ASN A 87 24.87 -34.34 -2.52
C ASN A 87 25.07 -35.48 -1.52
N ASP A 88 25.49 -36.67 -1.97
CA ASP A 88 25.77 -37.83 -1.11
C ASP A 88 27.10 -37.69 -0.36
N PHE A 89 27.91 -36.68 -0.71
CA PHE A 89 29.22 -36.41 -0.12
C PHE A 89 29.21 -35.08 0.61
N LYS A 90 29.49 -35.10 1.91
CA LYS A 90 29.61 -33.90 2.74
C LYS A 90 31.05 -33.44 2.85
N VAL A 91 31.29 -32.14 2.72
CA VAL A 91 32.59 -31.54 3.04
C VAL A 91 32.67 -31.16 4.53
N PRO A 92 33.87 -31.05 5.12
CA PRO A 92 34.00 -30.61 6.50
C PRO A 92 33.28 -29.28 6.75
N SER A 93 32.57 -29.18 7.87
CA SER A 93 31.72 -28.04 8.27
C SER A 93 30.41 -27.86 7.51
N GLU A 94 30.11 -28.64 6.47
CA GLU A 94 28.85 -28.52 5.73
C GLU A 94 27.64 -28.69 6.65
N ASP A 95 27.62 -29.76 7.46
CA ASP A 95 26.54 -30.01 8.42
C ASP A 95 26.39 -28.90 9.47
N ARG A 96 27.50 -28.28 9.89
CA ARG A 96 27.47 -27.13 10.83
C ARG A 96 26.79 -25.94 10.16
N ILE A 97 27.19 -25.62 8.94
CA ILE A 97 26.66 -24.50 8.17
C ILE A 97 25.18 -24.74 7.83
N GLU A 98 24.79 -25.96 7.47
CA GLU A 98 23.39 -26.32 7.24
C GLU A 98 22.52 -26.13 8.48
N LYS A 99 23.01 -26.53 9.66
CA LYS A 99 22.32 -26.27 10.94
C LYS A 99 22.23 -24.78 11.25
N GLU A 100 23.27 -24.00 10.98
CA GLU A 100 23.25 -22.54 11.12
C GLU A 100 22.22 -21.90 10.17
N ILE A 101 22.16 -22.35 8.91
CA ILE A 101 21.15 -21.90 7.94
C ILE A 101 19.74 -22.23 8.43
N GLU A 102 19.49 -23.43 8.94
CA GLU A 102 18.18 -23.81 9.47
C GLU A 102 17.81 -23.01 10.74
N SER A 103 18.78 -22.72 11.60
CA SER A 103 18.59 -21.81 12.76
C SER A 103 18.21 -20.40 12.30
N LEU A 104 18.96 -19.83 11.35
CA LEU A 104 18.68 -18.51 10.79
C LEU A 104 17.32 -18.46 10.09
N LYS A 105 16.92 -19.52 9.37
CA LYS A 105 15.58 -19.62 8.79
C LYS A 105 14.49 -19.67 9.86
N ALA A 106 14.73 -20.36 10.98
CA ALA A 106 13.78 -20.39 12.09
C ALA A 106 13.64 -19.01 12.75
N GLU A 107 14.75 -18.31 12.98
CA GLU A 107 14.76 -16.94 13.48
C GLU A 107 14.04 -15.97 12.53
N LYS A 108 14.28 -16.10 11.22
CA LYS A 108 13.56 -15.32 10.19
C LYS A 108 12.05 -15.53 10.30
N ARG A 109 11.57 -16.78 10.33
CA ARG A 109 10.14 -17.08 10.47
C ARG A 109 9.53 -16.48 11.74
N LYS A 110 10.26 -16.54 12.85
CA LYS A 110 9.82 -15.92 14.11
C LYS A 110 9.67 -14.40 13.95
N LYS A 111 10.65 -13.74 13.34
CA LYS A 111 10.61 -12.30 13.10
C LYS A 111 9.50 -11.88 12.13
N GLU A 112 9.23 -12.68 11.10
CA GLU A 112 8.11 -12.45 10.17
C GLU A 112 6.77 -12.50 10.92
N SER A 113 6.56 -13.48 11.81
CA SER A 113 5.36 -13.55 12.65
C SER A 113 5.25 -12.38 13.64
N GLU A 114 6.36 -11.93 14.22
CA GLU A 114 6.39 -10.72 15.06
C GLU A 114 6.00 -9.46 14.27
N ILE A 115 6.44 -9.34 13.01
CA ILE A 115 6.07 -8.23 12.12
C ILE A 115 4.58 -8.25 11.81
N GLU A 116 4.04 -9.41 11.40
CA GLU A 116 2.62 -9.56 11.09
C GLU A 116 1.75 -9.17 12.29
N SER A 117 2.11 -9.61 13.50
CA SER A 117 1.41 -9.20 14.73
C SER A 117 1.46 -7.69 14.95
N LYS A 118 2.58 -7.03 14.64
CA LYS A 118 2.72 -5.57 14.77
C LYS A 118 1.97 -4.80 13.68
N GLU A 119 1.82 -5.38 12.50
CA GLU A 119 0.99 -4.81 11.43
C GLU A 119 -0.49 -4.81 11.81
N VAL A 120 -0.98 -5.91 12.40
CA VAL A 120 -2.36 -5.98 12.95
C VAL A 120 -2.56 -4.94 14.06
N GLU A 121 -1.66 -4.86 15.04
CA GLU A 121 -1.74 -3.85 16.12
C GLU A 121 -1.73 -2.41 15.57
N LYS A 122 -0.92 -2.16 14.54
CA LYS A 122 -0.89 -0.85 13.86
C LYS A 122 -2.20 -0.57 13.14
N GLU A 123 -2.79 -1.55 12.46
CA GLU A 123 -4.07 -1.39 11.77
C GLU A 123 -5.20 -1.08 12.77
N GLU A 124 -5.25 -1.79 13.89
CA GLU A 124 -6.23 -1.58 14.97
C GLU A 124 -6.20 -0.15 15.53
N ILE A 125 -5.01 0.47 15.62
CA ILE A 125 -4.85 1.84 16.12
C ILE A 125 -5.06 2.86 15.00
N THR A 126 -4.59 2.59 13.79
CA THR A 126 -4.68 3.56 12.68
C THR A 126 -6.06 3.65 12.06
N ARG A 127 -6.95 2.66 12.27
CA ARG A 127 -8.35 2.72 11.85
C ARG A 127 -9.09 3.94 12.41
N TYR A 128 -8.70 4.48 13.57
CA TYR A 128 -9.30 5.70 14.14
C TYR A 128 -9.06 6.95 13.30
N LYS A 129 -8.12 6.94 12.35
CA LYS A 129 -7.99 8.01 11.34
C LYS A 129 -9.22 8.14 10.45
N LYS A 130 -10.08 7.12 10.38
CA LYS A 130 -11.37 7.16 9.67
C LYS A 130 -12.27 8.31 10.14
N LEU A 131 -12.19 8.73 11.41
CA LEU A 131 -12.86 9.93 11.93
C LEU A 131 -12.57 11.19 11.09
N LEU A 132 -11.41 11.25 10.45
CA LEU A 132 -10.98 12.42 9.69
C LEU A 132 -11.65 12.49 8.32
N PHE A 133 -12.09 11.39 7.71
CA PHE A 133 -12.49 11.43 6.30
C PHE A 133 -13.69 10.55 5.92
N GLU A 134 -14.05 9.56 6.74
CA GLU A 134 -15.12 8.63 6.41
C GLU A 134 -16.52 9.28 6.43
N ASN A 135 -17.48 8.54 5.88
CA ASN A 135 -18.87 8.92 5.81
C ASN A 135 -19.80 7.71 5.99
N GLY A 136 -21.10 7.96 6.11
CA GLY A 136 -22.11 6.91 6.24
C GLY A 136 -21.90 6.05 7.48
N ASP A 137 -22.22 4.77 7.36
CA ASP A 137 -22.15 3.81 8.47
C ASP A 137 -20.72 3.64 8.98
N GLU A 138 -19.70 3.71 8.11
CA GLU A 138 -18.30 3.63 8.54
C GLU A 138 -17.90 4.79 9.48
N LEU A 139 -18.43 6.00 9.24
CA LEU A 139 -18.20 7.13 10.14
C LEU A 139 -18.94 6.92 11.46
N ARG A 140 -20.19 6.45 11.40
CA ARG A 140 -21.00 6.18 12.58
C ARG A 140 -20.31 5.16 13.48
N ASP A 141 -19.89 4.04 12.91
CA ASP A 141 -19.21 2.95 13.63
C ASP A 141 -17.92 3.41 14.29
N ILE A 142 -17.07 4.17 13.58
CA ILE A 142 -15.82 4.64 14.17
C ILE A 142 -16.06 5.72 15.24
N VAL A 143 -17.09 6.55 15.12
CA VAL A 143 -17.48 7.50 16.18
C VAL A 143 -17.92 6.74 17.43
N TRP A 144 -18.77 5.72 17.30
CA TRP A 144 -19.20 4.89 18.44
C TRP A 144 -18.03 4.19 19.11
N ASP A 145 -17.18 3.52 18.33
CA ASP A 145 -15.98 2.87 18.83
C ASP A 145 -15.06 3.87 19.55
N THR A 146 -14.94 5.09 19.02
CA THR A 146 -14.11 6.13 19.65
C THR A 146 -14.68 6.60 20.98
N LEU A 147 -16.00 6.84 21.04
CA LEU A 147 -16.70 7.20 22.27
C LEU A 147 -16.51 6.13 23.36
N ASP A 148 -16.62 4.85 22.99
CA ASP A 148 -16.34 3.74 23.91
C ASP A 148 -14.87 3.73 24.36
N GLN A 149 -13.91 3.98 23.45
CA GLN A 149 -12.48 4.05 23.79
C GLN A 149 -12.12 5.21 24.74
N ILE A 150 -12.89 6.29 24.75
CA ILE A 150 -12.74 7.40 25.72
C ILE A 150 -13.62 7.23 26.97
N GLY A 151 -14.27 6.07 27.10
CA GLY A 151 -14.92 5.60 28.31
C GLY A 151 -16.43 5.85 28.38
N PHE A 152 -17.06 6.28 27.29
CA PHE A 152 -18.52 6.28 27.21
C PHE A 152 -19.04 4.86 26.96
N THR A 153 -20.36 4.71 27.01
CA THR A 153 -21.04 3.53 26.51
C THR A 153 -22.13 4.01 25.57
N VAL A 154 -21.97 3.72 24.29
CA VAL A 154 -22.94 4.12 23.27
C VAL A 154 -23.99 3.03 23.08
N ASN A 155 -25.25 3.43 23.13
CA ASN A 155 -26.39 2.61 22.77
C ASN A 155 -26.67 2.73 21.26
N ARG A 156 -26.60 1.61 20.55
CA ARG A 156 -26.47 1.50 19.08
C ARG A 156 -27.69 0.83 18.39
N TYR A 157 -28.91 0.99 18.90
CA TYR A 157 -30.08 0.29 18.34
C TYR A 157 -30.39 0.71 16.89
N ASP A 158 -30.42 -0.25 15.96
CA ASP A 158 -30.69 -0.04 14.52
C ASP A 158 -32.07 0.56 14.19
N ASN A 159 -33.01 0.53 15.16
CA ASN A 159 -34.39 0.99 14.97
C ASN A 159 -34.65 2.41 15.48
N LEU A 160 -33.61 3.10 15.96
CA LEU A 160 -33.70 4.47 16.46
C LEU A 160 -33.67 5.46 15.30
N LYS A 161 -34.30 6.63 15.49
CA LYS A 161 -34.25 7.71 14.49
C LYS A 161 -32.94 8.50 14.63
N GLU A 162 -32.44 8.59 15.85
CA GLU A 162 -31.16 9.16 16.23
C GLU A 162 -29.99 8.21 15.90
N ASP A 163 -28.79 8.76 15.68
CA ASP A 163 -27.57 7.97 15.44
C ASP A 163 -27.05 7.25 16.70
N GLY A 164 -27.69 7.41 17.86
CA GLY A 164 -27.40 6.68 19.09
C GLY A 164 -27.67 7.51 20.34
N SER A 165 -27.38 6.92 21.50
CA SER A 165 -27.42 7.66 22.76
C SER A 165 -26.32 7.20 23.73
N ILE A 166 -25.89 8.10 24.61
CA ILE A 166 -24.95 7.81 25.69
C ILE A 166 -25.71 7.86 27.01
N GLN A 167 -25.53 6.84 27.84
CA GLN A 167 -26.02 6.85 29.21
C GLN A 167 -24.85 7.07 30.17
N THR A 168 -25.03 8.03 31.08
CA THR A 168 -24.16 8.24 32.24
C THR A 168 -24.99 8.09 33.51
N GLU A 169 -24.34 8.07 34.68
CA GLU A 169 -25.05 7.94 35.96
C GLU A 169 -26.15 8.98 36.15
N ASN A 170 -25.95 10.20 35.65
CA ASN A 170 -26.83 11.35 35.93
C ASN A 170 -27.51 11.94 34.69
N LYS A 171 -27.07 11.61 33.48
CA LYS A 171 -27.53 12.23 32.23
C LYS A 171 -27.60 11.25 31.09
N VAL A 172 -28.51 11.54 30.17
CA VAL A 172 -28.59 10.88 28.86
C VAL A 172 -28.23 11.91 27.80
N ALA A 173 -27.44 11.51 26.80
CA ALA A 173 -27.16 12.33 25.62
C ALA A 173 -27.66 11.63 24.37
N VAL A 174 -28.47 12.31 23.56
CA VAL A 174 -28.84 11.88 22.20
C VAL A 174 -27.72 12.31 21.26
N LEU A 175 -27.28 11.38 20.41
CA LEU A 175 -26.21 11.62 19.45
C LEU A 175 -26.77 11.88 18.06
N GLU A 176 -26.15 12.83 17.36
CA GLU A 176 -26.30 12.97 15.92
C GLU A 176 -24.95 13.12 15.22
N ILE A 177 -24.74 12.37 14.13
CA ILE A 177 -23.49 12.33 13.39
C ILE A 177 -23.73 12.83 11.96
N LYS A 178 -23.10 13.97 11.61
CA LYS A 178 -23.27 14.60 10.30
C LYS A 178 -22.02 14.60 9.46
N VAL A 179 -22.19 14.27 8.18
CA VAL A 179 -21.17 14.48 7.14
C VAL A 179 -21.56 15.68 6.30
N LYS A 180 -20.63 16.62 6.10
CA LYS A 180 -20.84 17.78 5.22
C LYS A 180 -19.60 18.05 4.37
N GLU A 181 -19.81 18.38 3.11
CA GLU A 181 -18.73 18.88 2.24
C GLU A 181 -18.37 20.35 2.53
N LYS A 182 -19.23 21.01 3.33
CA LYS A 182 -19.10 22.38 3.82
C LYS A 182 -19.34 22.42 5.34
N SER A 183 -19.63 23.59 5.89
CA SER A 183 -20.10 23.79 7.28
C SER A 183 -21.42 23.07 7.55
N LEU A 184 -21.71 22.84 8.82
CA LEU A 184 -23.03 22.37 9.25
C LEU A 184 -24.06 23.49 9.08
N ALA A 185 -25.34 23.10 9.03
CA ALA A 185 -26.45 24.01 8.83
C ALA A 185 -27.43 23.96 10.01
N THR A 186 -28.23 25.00 10.16
CA THR A 186 -29.22 25.09 11.25
C THR A 186 -30.20 23.91 11.23
N GLU A 187 -30.51 23.35 10.06
CA GLU A 187 -31.33 22.15 9.91
C GLU A 187 -30.74 20.92 10.62
N ASP A 188 -29.41 20.80 10.69
CA ASP A 188 -28.75 19.66 11.33
C ASP A 188 -28.97 19.69 12.85
N VAL A 189 -28.92 20.89 13.46
CA VAL A 189 -29.19 21.05 14.90
C VAL A 189 -30.68 20.94 15.21
N ARG A 190 -31.55 21.45 14.34
CA ARG A 190 -33.01 21.27 14.47
C ARG A 190 -33.40 19.80 14.54
N GLN A 191 -32.80 18.99 13.67
CA GLN A 191 -33.06 17.56 13.65
C GLN A 191 -32.68 16.89 14.97
N LEU A 192 -31.53 17.27 15.54
CA LEU A 192 -31.11 16.79 16.86
C LEU A 192 -32.07 17.22 17.96
N ASP A 193 -32.52 18.47 17.94
CA ASP A 193 -33.50 19.00 18.91
C ASP A 193 -34.84 18.24 18.83
N ASP A 194 -35.31 17.91 17.63
CA ASP A 194 -36.50 17.08 17.43
C ASP A 194 -36.33 15.69 18.06
N TRP A 195 -35.17 15.04 17.89
CA TRP A 195 -34.92 13.73 18.50
C TRP A 195 -34.76 13.77 20.01
N ILE A 196 -34.23 14.85 20.58
CA ILE A 196 -34.23 15.06 22.02
C ILE A 196 -35.68 15.10 22.53
N GLY A 197 -36.55 15.86 21.85
CA GLY A 197 -37.97 15.93 22.19
C GLY A 197 -38.68 14.58 22.11
N ASP A 198 -38.43 13.81 21.03
CA ASP A 198 -38.96 12.45 20.86
C ASP A 198 -38.45 11.51 21.98
N TYR A 199 -37.14 11.57 22.29
CA TYR A 199 -36.53 10.74 23.33
C TYR A 199 -37.09 11.08 24.72
N ALA A 200 -37.22 12.37 25.03
CA ALA A 200 -37.72 12.85 26.31
C ALA A 200 -39.15 12.33 26.57
N GLN A 201 -40.00 12.39 25.56
CA GLN A 201 -41.37 11.86 25.63
C GLN A 201 -41.42 10.34 25.78
N ARG A 202 -40.54 9.62 25.07
CA ARG A 202 -40.49 8.15 25.07
C ARG A 202 -39.98 7.58 26.39
N GLU A 203 -38.97 8.19 26.96
CA GLU A 203 -38.21 7.65 28.11
C GLU A 203 -38.50 8.37 29.44
N ASP A 204 -39.33 9.42 29.43
CA ASP A 204 -39.64 10.29 30.59
C ASP A 204 -38.36 10.83 31.26
N LYS A 205 -37.46 11.37 30.43
CA LYS A 205 -36.14 11.91 30.82
C LYS A 205 -35.88 13.24 30.12
N GLU A 206 -34.95 14.03 30.64
CA GLU A 206 -34.47 15.25 29.99
C GLU A 206 -33.06 15.03 29.42
N PRO A 207 -32.93 14.52 28.18
CA PRO A 207 -31.63 14.30 27.59
C PRO A 207 -31.01 15.61 27.08
N ILE A 208 -29.68 15.59 26.95
CA ILE A 208 -28.93 16.61 26.21
C ILE A 208 -28.71 16.14 24.77
N GLY A 209 -28.33 17.05 23.87
CA GLY A 209 -27.90 16.71 22.51
C GLY A 209 -26.40 16.83 22.31
N ILE A 210 -25.79 15.90 21.58
CA ILE A 210 -24.42 16.02 21.09
C ILE A 210 -24.43 15.83 19.57
N LEU A 211 -24.07 16.89 18.84
CA LEU A 211 -23.88 16.87 17.39
C LEU A 211 -22.40 16.70 17.07
N ILE A 212 -22.04 15.67 16.31
CA ILE A 212 -20.68 15.38 15.89
C ILE A 212 -20.57 15.52 14.36
N GLY A 213 -19.86 16.56 13.90
CA GLY A 213 -19.77 16.92 12.50
C GLY A 213 -18.43 16.59 11.83
N ASN A 214 -18.43 15.79 10.76
CA ASN A 214 -17.32 15.66 9.81
C ASN A 214 -17.49 16.65 8.64
N HIS A 215 -17.29 17.93 8.93
CA HIS A 215 -17.28 19.03 7.97
C HIS A 215 -16.00 19.02 7.10
N PHE A 216 -16.11 19.44 5.84
CA PHE A 216 -15.02 19.50 4.86
C PHE A 216 -14.10 18.26 4.85
N ARG A 217 -14.68 17.04 4.98
CA ARG A 217 -13.94 15.78 5.24
C ARG A 217 -12.76 15.48 4.29
N LEU A 218 -12.82 15.97 3.05
CA LEU A 218 -11.79 15.76 2.02
C LEU A 218 -10.64 16.78 2.07
N LYS A 219 -10.72 17.76 2.99
CA LYS A 219 -9.63 18.68 3.30
C LYS A 219 -8.92 18.22 4.57
N LYS A 220 -7.60 18.44 4.61
CA LYS A 220 -6.84 18.28 5.85
C LYS A 220 -7.44 19.19 6.95
N PRO A 221 -7.43 18.78 8.23
CA PRO A 221 -8.04 19.53 9.31
C PRO A 221 -7.64 21.01 9.36
N GLU A 222 -6.36 21.31 9.17
CA GLU A 222 -5.82 22.67 9.18
C GLU A 222 -6.31 23.57 8.02
N ASN A 223 -6.94 22.98 7.00
CA ASN A 223 -7.48 23.68 5.82
C ASN A 223 -9.01 23.66 5.76
N ARG A 224 -9.69 23.20 6.82
CA ARG A 224 -11.16 23.20 6.89
C ARG A 224 -11.67 24.61 7.14
N GLY A 225 -12.84 24.91 6.59
CA GLY A 225 -13.56 26.14 6.93
C GLY A 225 -14.23 26.00 8.30
N ASP A 226 -14.88 27.06 8.76
CA ASP A 226 -15.64 27.07 10.00
C ASP A 226 -16.71 25.95 10.03
N PRO A 227 -16.70 25.03 11.01
CA PRO A 227 -17.72 23.98 11.14
C PRO A 227 -19.11 24.51 11.47
N PHE A 228 -19.21 25.57 12.28
CA PHE A 228 -20.45 25.99 12.94
C PHE A 228 -20.71 27.48 12.73
N PRO A 229 -21.37 27.88 11.63
CA PRO A 229 -21.61 29.28 11.32
C PRO A 229 -22.57 29.95 12.32
N ASP A 230 -22.57 31.29 12.36
CA ASP A 230 -23.33 32.07 13.34
C ASP A 230 -24.83 31.74 13.43
N ASP A 231 -25.48 31.33 12.33
CA ASP A 231 -26.90 30.94 12.36
C ASP A 231 -27.14 29.65 13.15
N VAL A 232 -26.21 28.71 13.06
CA VAL A 232 -26.20 27.47 13.86
C VAL A 232 -26.03 27.83 15.34
N LEU A 233 -25.06 28.69 15.66
CA LEU A 233 -24.78 29.09 17.03
C LEU A 233 -25.96 29.85 17.65
N ARG A 234 -26.53 30.83 16.93
CA ARG A 234 -27.73 31.54 17.38
C ARG A 234 -28.90 30.60 17.66
N TYR A 235 -29.05 29.54 16.85
CA TYR A 235 -30.09 28.55 17.10
C TYR A 235 -29.82 27.78 18.38
N VAL A 236 -28.58 27.32 18.61
CA VAL A 236 -28.19 26.63 19.85
C VAL A 236 -28.41 27.52 21.07
N ASP A 237 -27.97 28.78 21.03
CA ASP A 237 -28.09 29.72 22.15
C ASP A 237 -29.55 30.06 22.50
N ALA A 238 -30.45 29.98 21.52
CA ALA A 238 -31.87 30.29 21.71
C ALA A 238 -32.67 29.12 22.31
N ARG A 239 -32.07 27.94 22.48
CA ARG A 239 -32.76 26.73 22.96
C ARG A 239 -32.62 26.58 24.47
N SER A 240 -33.69 26.13 25.11
CA SER A 240 -33.66 25.72 26.52
C SER A 240 -32.97 24.37 26.72
N THR A 241 -32.98 23.52 25.68
CA THR A 241 -32.30 22.23 25.68
C THR A 241 -30.80 22.41 25.54
N LYS A 242 -30.04 21.70 26.35
CA LYS A 242 -28.57 21.67 26.27
C LYS A 242 -28.10 20.95 25.02
N LEU A 243 -27.40 21.67 24.15
CA LEU A 243 -26.81 21.15 22.92
C LEU A 243 -25.30 21.38 22.93
N SER A 244 -24.54 20.32 22.63
CA SER A 244 -23.08 20.32 22.49
C SER A 244 -22.72 20.05 21.03
N LEU A 245 -21.85 20.88 20.47
CA LEU A 245 -21.38 20.77 19.09
C LEU A 245 -19.89 20.41 19.09
N MET A 246 -19.52 19.36 18.36
CA MET A 246 -18.13 18.93 18.23
C MET A 246 -17.85 18.45 16.81
N THR A 247 -16.60 18.54 16.36
CA THR A 247 -16.18 17.93 15.10
C THR A 247 -15.57 16.55 15.31
N THR A 248 -15.59 15.70 14.28
CA THR A 248 -14.90 14.40 14.35
C THR A 248 -13.38 14.54 14.48
N HIS A 249 -12.82 15.66 14.04
CA HIS A 249 -11.41 15.99 14.25
C HIS A 249 -11.12 16.23 15.74
N GLN A 250 -11.95 17.01 16.43
CA GLN A 250 -11.82 17.21 17.88
C GLN A 250 -11.96 15.88 18.62
N LEU A 251 -12.92 15.03 18.23
CA LEU A 251 -13.06 13.69 18.82
C LEU A 251 -11.82 12.82 18.61
N PHE A 252 -11.16 12.91 17.44
CA PHE A 252 -9.90 12.22 17.16
C PHE A 252 -8.75 12.73 18.06
N GLU A 253 -8.67 14.03 18.31
CA GLU A 253 -7.66 14.61 19.21
C GLU A 253 -7.86 14.18 20.66
N LEU A 254 -9.11 14.17 21.12
CA LEU A 254 -9.48 13.66 22.44
C LEU A 254 -9.12 12.18 22.61
N PHE A 255 -9.40 11.36 21.59
CA PHE A 255 -8.96 9.97 21.55
C PHE A 255 -7.44 9.86 21.72
N CYS A 256 -6.66 10.66 20.96
CA CYS A 256 -5.21 10.68 21.07
C CYS A 256 -4.75 11.07 22.48
N MET A 257 -5.36 12.09 23.08
CA MET A 257 -5.05 12.52 24.45
C MET A 257 -5.31 11.42 25.47
N VAL A 258 -6.45 10.71 25.38
CA VAL A 258 -6.75 9.57 26.26
C VAL A 258 -5.73 8.45 26.08
N LYS A 259 -5.41 8.07 24.84
CA LYS A 259 -4.44 6.98 24.57
C LYS A 259 -3.02 7.30 25.01
N THR A 260 -2.66 8.58 24.97
CA THR A 260 -1.36 9.07 25.45
C THR A 260 -1.37 9.45 26.93
N LYS A 261 -2.50 9.23 27.64
CA LYS A 261 -2.70 9.55 29.06
C LYS A 261 -2.45 11.02 29.41
N GLN A 262 -2.67 11.92 28.45
CA GLN A 262 -2.65 13.37 28.67
C GLN A 262 -3.89 13.86 29.42
N ILE A 263 -4.97 13.07 29.40
CA ILE A 263 -6.21 13.40 30.08
C ILE A 263 -6.80 12.16 30.75
N ASP A 264 -7.39 12.36 31.93
CA ASP A 264 -8.18 11.33 32.59
C ASP A 264 -9.53 11.12 31.85
N PRO A 265 -9.87 9.88 31.43
CA PRO A 265 -11.11 9.62 30.72
C PRO A 265 -12.36 10.02 31.50
N LYS A 266 -12.37 9.96 32.83
CA LYS A 266 -13.55 10.35 33.61
C LYS A 266 -13.75 11.87 33.55
N ARG A 267 -12.68 12.64 33.78
CA ARG A 267 -12.71 14.11 33.58
C ARG A 267 -13.19 14.48 32.19
N LEU A 268 -12.64 13.85 31.15
CA LEU A 268 -13.05 14.12 29.76
C LEU A 268 -14.54 13.92 29.53
N ARG A 269 -15.11 12.83 30.05
CA ARG A 269 -16.55 12.57 29.90
C ARG A 269 -17.40 13.62 30.58
N GLU A 270 -16.99 14.06 31.77
CA GLU A 270 -17.69 15.12 32.50
C GLU A 270 -17.68 16.43 31.70
N GLU A 271 -16.54 16.80 31.09
CA GLU A 271 -16.44 17.98 30.24
C GLU A 271 -17.35 17.88 29.00
N ILE A 272 -17.33 16.76 28.27
CA ILE A 272 -18.17 16.56 27.07
C ILE A 272 -19.67 16.63 27.42
N ILE A 273 -20.08 16.00 28.53
CA ILE A 273 -21.48 15.95 28.97
C ILE A 273 -21.94 17.29 29.55
N ASN A 274 -21.03 18.09 30.08
CA ASN A 274 -21.34 19.40 30.63
C ASN A 274 -21.07 20.55 29.66
N ASN A 275 -20.60 20.27 28.45
CA ASN A 275 -20.41 21.29 27.41
C ASN A 275 -21.74 21.84 26.87
N GLU A 276 -21.79 23.14 26.63
CA GLU A 276 -22.89 23.86 25.97
C GLU A 276 -22.34 24.68 24.82
N GLY A 277 -22.97 24.58 23.64
CA GLY A 277 -22.44 25.19 22.43
C GLY A 277 -21.25 24.42 21.86
N VAL A 278 -20.30 25.14 21.27
CA VAL A 278 -19.13 24.53 20.62
C VAL A 278 -18.13 24.04 21.66
N PHE A 279 -17.82 22.76 21.60
CA PHE A 279 -16.82 22.14 22.46
C PHE A 279 -15.44 22.75 22.22
N ASN A 280 -14.78 23.19 23.28
CA ASN A 280 -13.48 23.84 23.22
C ASN A 280 -12.39 22.90 23.73
N LEU A 281 -11.48 22.48 22.84
CA LEU A 281 -10.35 21.61 23.19
C LEU A 281 -9.33 22.28 24.12
N ASP A 282 -9.18 23.60 24.01
CA ASP A 282 -8.19 24.36 24.78
C ASP A 282 -8.56 24.41 26.27
N GLN A 283 -9.83 24.15 26.62
CA GLN A 283 -10.29 24.12 28.02
C GLN A 283 -9.90 22.84 28.76
N ILE A 284 -9.34 21.86 28.05
CA ILE A 284 -9.17 20.48 28.54
C ILE A 284 -7.72 20.00 28.44
N SER A 285 -6.92 20.66 27.60
CA SER A 285 -5.46 20.56 27.63
C SER A 285 -4.98 21.36 28.85
N ASP A 286 -4.12 20.77 29.70
CA ASP A 286 -3.63 21.36 30.97
C ASP A 286 -3.39 22.89 30.95
#